data_AF-A0A1S6FQI0-F1
#
_entry.id   AF-A0A1S6FQI0-F1
#
_cell.length_a   1.000
_cell.length_b   1.000
_cell.length_c   1.000
_cell.angle_alpha   90.00
_cell.angle_beta   90.00
_cell.angle_gamma   90.00
#
_symmetry.space_group_name_H-M   'P 1'
#
loop_
_entity.id
_entity.type
_entity.pdbx_description
1 polymer ?
#
loop_
_entity_poly.entity_id
_entity_poly.type
_entity_poly.pdbx_seq_one_letter_code
_entity_poly.pdbx_strand_id
1 'polypeptide(L)'
;MDQMARAIANLVMFLEFSPQDILDEDAAMQALEQLAGDLNALDESSQHALSASFRSIASNYEGEDRTFVEQLPEALGLHGTVGEDQPE
;
A
#
# COMPACT_ATOMS: atom_id res chain seq x y z
N MET A 1 -4.64 13.53 1.87
CA MET A 1 -4.59 12.14 1.36
C MET A 1 -4.65 11.12 2.50
N ASP A 2 -4.41 11.54 3.75
CA ASP A 2 -4.37 10.70 4.95
C ASP A 2 -5.63 9.84 5.17
N GLN A 3 -6.83 10.37 4.92
CA GLN A 3 -8.06 9.58 5.02
C GLN A 3 -8.11 8.45 3.98
N MET A 4 -7.59 8.70 2.78
CA MET A 4 -7.55 7.69 1.71
C MET A 4 -6.46 6.64 1.99
N ALA A 5 -5.27 7.08 2.41
CA ALA A 5 -4.23 6.17 2.88
C ALA A 5 -4.72 5.30 4.03
N ARG A 6 -5.51 5.86 4.97
CA ARG A 6 -6.08 5.09 6.09
C ARG A 6 -7.12 4.08 5.63
N ALA A 7 -7.98 4.45 4.68
CA ALA A 7 -8.94 3.53 4.10
C ALA A 7 -8.24 2.36 3.38
N ILE A 8 -7.21 2.67 2.58
CA ILE A 8 -6.41 1.66 1.89
C ILE A 8 -5.66 0.78 2.89
N ALA A 9 -4.98 1.38 3.88
CA ALA A 9 -4.27 0.63 4.92
C ALA A 9 -5.18 -0.34 5.65
N ASN A 10 -6.37 0.10 6.06
CA ASN A 10 -7.34 -0.78 6.71
C ASN A 10 -7.82 -1.91 5.79
N LEU A 11 -8.00 -1.65 4.50
CA LEU A 11 -8.37 -2.68 3.54
C LEU A 11 -7.24 -3.69 3.35
N VAL A 12 -6.01 -3.23 3.15
CA VAL A 12 -4.86 -4.10 2.92
C VAL A 12 -4.54 -4.94 4.16
N MET A 13 -4.61 -4.34 5.36
CA MET A 13 -4.52 -5.10 6.60
C MET A 13 -5.63 -6.14 6.74
N PHE A 14 -6.85 -5.83 6.31
CA PHE A 14 -7.92 -6.82 6.30
C PHE A 14 -7.60 -7.97 5.33
N LEU A 15 -7.05 -7.69 4.16
CA LEU A 15 -6.69 -8.72 3.19
C LEU A 15 -5.52 -9.60 3.69
N GLU A 16 -4.53 -9.01 4.34
CA GLU A 16 -3.32 -9.70 4.83
C GLU A 16 -3.54 -10.46 6.15
N PHE A 17 -4.22 -9.84 7.11
CA PHE A 17 -4.36 -10.39 8.46
C PHE A 17 -5.68 -11.17 8.66
N SER A 18 -6.54 -11.26 7.63
CA SER A 18 -7.72 -12.12 7.72
C SER A 18 -7.30 -13.59 7.72
N PRO A 19 -7.81 -14.41 8.65
CA PRO A 19 -7.54 -15.82 8.63
C PRO A 19 -8.12 -16.47 7.36
N GLN A 20 -7.43 -17.49 6.85
CA GLN A 20 -7.81 -18.24 5.63
C GLN A 20 -9.24 -18.80 5.69
N ASP A 21 -9.77 -19.00 6.89
CA ASP A 21 -11.14 -19.48 7.12
C ASP A 21 -12.22 -18.45 6.74
N ILE A 22 -11.83 -17.17 6.60
CA ILE A 22 -12.71 -16.02 6.32
C ILE A 22 -12.48 -15.48 4.91
N LEU A 23 -11.22 -15.43 4.48
CA LEU A 23 -10.82 -14.90 3.19
C LEU A 23 -9.84 -15.86 2.53
N ASP A 24 -10.15 -16.23 1.29
CA ASP A 24 -9.26 -17.03 0.46
C ASP A 24 -7.99 -16.23 0.14
N GLU A 25 -6.83 -16.81 0.41
CA GLU A 25 -5.53 -16.14 0.28
C GLU A 25 -5.24 -15.75 -1.17
N ASP A 26 -5.59 -16.60 -2.14
CA ASP A 26 -5.42 -16.29 -3.56
C ASP A 26 -6.31 -15.11 -3.98
N ALA A 27 -7.56 -15.09 -3.51
CA ALA A 27 -8.46 -13.96 -3.74
C ALA A 27 -8.00 -12.67 -3.06
N ALA A 28 -7.43 -12.76 -1.86
CA ALA A 28 -6.86 -11.63 -1.14
C ALA A 28 -5.67 -11.03 -1.90
N MET A 29 -4.75 -11.90 -2.35
CA MET A 29 -3.58 -11.51 -3.12
C MET A 29 -3.99 -10.87 -4.45
N GLN A 30 -4.96 -11.45 -5.17
CA GLN A 30 -5.48 -10.86 -6.41
C GLN A 30 -6.08 -9.45 -6.19
N ALA A 31 -6.78 -9.24 -5.07
CA ALA A 31 -7.32 -7.92 -4.73
C ALA A 31 -6.20 -6.91 -4.41
N LEU A 32 -5.12 -7.34 -3.74
CA LEU A 32 -3.94 -6.52 -3.48
C LEU A 32 -3.21 -6.15 -4.78
N GLU A 33 -3.05 -7.09 -5.71
CA GLU A 33 -2.44 -6.84 -7.02
C GLU A 33 -3.24 -5.81 -7.83
N GLN A 34 -4.57 -5.95 -7.86
CA GLN A 34 -5.43 -4.99 -8.56
C GLN A 34 -5.35 -3.60 -7.93
N LEU A 35 -5.38 -3.53 -6.60
CA LEU A 35 -5.21 -2.27 -5.86
C LEU A 35 -3.86 -1.63 -6.16
N ALA A 36 -2.77 -2.40 -6.15
CA ALA A 36 -1.44 -1.91 -6.49
C ALA A 36 -1.42 -1.37 -7.93
N GLY A 37 -2.03 -2.08 -8.89
CA GLY A 37 -2.17 -1.62 -10.27
C GLY A 37 -2.91 -0.29 -10.40
N ASP A 38 -4.04 -0.13 -9.71
CA ASP A 38 -4.83 1.09 -9.73
C ASP A 38 -4.08 2.27 -9.11
N LEU A 39 -3.33 2.03 -8.02
CA LEU A 39 -2.54 3.07 -7.36
C LEU A 39 -1.29 3.46 -8.18
N ASN A 40 -0.66 2.50 -8.86
CA ASN A 40 0.44 2.76 -9.80
C ASN A 40 -0.02 3.51 -11.06
N ALA A 41 -1.31 3.41 -11.42
CA ALA A 41 -1.88 4.18 -12.52
C ALA A 41 -2.12 5.66 -12.17
N LEU A 42 -1.99 6.05 -10.89
CA LEU A 42 -2.06 7.45 -10.47
C LEU A 42 -0.82 8.23 -10.94
N ASP A 43 -0.95 9.54 -11.03
CA ASP A 43 0.17 10.42 -11.32
C ASP A 43 1.24 10.40 -10.22
N GLU A 44 2.48 10.70 -10.59
CA GLU A 44 3.64 10.66 -9.69
C GLU A 44 3.46 11.54 -8.43
N SER A 45 2.75 12.67 -8.56
CA SER A 45 2.48 13.56 -7.41
C SER A 45 1.49 12.94 -6.43
N SER A 46 0.48 12.24 -6.94
CA SER A 46 -0.48 11.47 -6.16
C SER A 46 0.17 10.26 -5.50
N GLN A 47 1.05 9.54 -6.20
CA GLN A 47 1.83 8.43 -5.64
C GLN A 47 2.72 8.92 -4.50
N HIS A 48 3.48 10.00 -4.69
CA HIS A 48 4.29 10.60 -3.63
C HIS A 48 3.45 11.07 -2.43
N ALA A 49 2.32 11.72 -2.68
CA ALA A 49 1.42 12.17 -1.63
C ALA A 49 0.83 10.98 -0.84
N LEU A 50 0.51 9.88 -1.53
CA LEU A 50 -0.01 8.66 -0.92
C LEU A 50 1.06 7.95 -0.09
N SER A 51 2.27 7.78 -0.62
CA SER A 51 3.41 7.19 0.10
C SER A 51 3.78 8.00 1.36
N ALA A 52 3.78 9.33 1.27
CA ALA A 52 3.98 10.20 2.43
C ALA A 52 2.83 10.06 3.45
N SER A 53 1.59 9.91 2.97
CA SER A 53 0.41 9.73 3.82
C SER A 53 0.47 8.41 4.58
N PHE A 54 0.88 7.29 3.95
CA PHE A 54 1.05 6.00 4.61
C PHE A 54 2.04 6.08 5.78
N ARG A 55 3.21 6.70 5.57
CA ARG A 55 4.20 6.91 6.65
C ARG A 55 3.68 7.80 7.76
N SER A 56 2.89 8.83 7.41
CA SER A 56 2.26 9.72 8.39
C SER A 56 1.25 8.95 9.26
N ILE A 57 0.35 8.19 8.63
CA ILE A 57 -0.67 7.45 9.37
C ILE A 57 -0.12 6.24 10.11
N ALA A 58 1.02 5.68 9.70
CA ALA A 58 1.65 4.54 10.36
C ALA A 58 1.92 4.81 11.85
N SER A 59 2.22 6.07 12.19
CA SER A 59 2.38 6.51 13.59
C SER A 59 1.12 6.32 14.46
N ASN A 60 -0.06 6.15 13.86
CA ASN A 60 -1.33 5.87 14.54
C ASN A 60 -1.59 4.38 14.76
N TYR A 61 -0.73 3.50 14.24
CA TYR A 61 -0.81 2.06 14.43
C TYR A 61 0.28 1.64 15.43
N GLU A 62 0.11 0.47 16.04
CA GLU A 62 1.06 -0.07 17.03
C GLU A 62 1.58 -1.45 16.60
N GLY A 63 2.81 -1.77 16.96
CA GLY A 63 3.39 -3.10 16.74
C GLY A 63 3.57 -3.48 15.26
N GLU A 64 3.02 -4.64 14.89
CA GLU A 64 3.13 -5.24 13.56
C GLU A 64 2.35 -4.45 12.51
N ASP A 65 1.15 -3.97 12.86
CA ASP A 65 0.32 -3.12 12.00
C ASP A 65 1.05 -1.84 11.57
N ARG A 66 1.82 -1.24 12.49
CA ARG A 66 2.64 -0.07 12.16
C ARG A 66 3.69 -0.40 11.12
N THR A 67 4.44 -1.47 11.34
CA THR A 67 5.51 -1.91 10.42
C THR A 67 4.94 -2.21 9.05
N PHE A 68 3.77 -2.87 9.00
CA PHE A 68 3.06 -3.17 7.78
C PHE A 68 2.63 -1.90 7.03
N VAL A 69 2.01 -0.93 7.73
CA VAL A 69 1.59 0.34 7.12
C VAL A 69 2.78 1.21 6.68
N GLU A 70 3.93 1.13 7.34
CA GLU A 70 5.17 1.79 6.89
C GLU A 70 5.73 1.17 5.61
N GLN A 71 5.57 -0.15 5.43
CA GLN A 71 6.05 -0.92 4.27
C GLN A 71 5.04 -0.96 3.12
N LEU A 72 3.78 -0.62 3.36
CA LEU A 72 2.72 -0.60 2.35
C LEU A 72 3.09 0.13 1.04
N PRO A 73 3.73 1.31 1.08
CA PRO A 73 4.17 1.99 -0.14
C PRO A 73 5.09 1.12 -0.99
N GLU A 74 6.01 0.39 -0.38
CA GLU A 74 6.95 -0.49 -1.08
C GLU A 74 6.24 -1.77 -1.56
N ALA A 75 5.38 -2.35 -0.72
CA ALA A 75 4.59 -3.54 -1.07
C ALA A 75 3.62 -3.29 -2.24
N LEU A 76 3.06 -2.08 -2.34
CA LEU A 76 2.18 -1.66 -3.43
C LEU A 76 2.96 -1.13 -4.64
N GLY A 77 4.30 -1.15 -4.63
CA GLY A 77 5.13 -0.67 -5.72
C GLY A 77 5.05 0.83 -5.96
N LEU A 78 4.62 1.62 -4.96
CA LEU A 78 4.52 3.09 -5.03
C LEU A 78 5.90 3.73 -4.93
N HIS A 79 6.73 3.42 -5.91
CA HIS A 79 7.97 4.10 -6.17
C HIS A 79 7.62 5.25 -7.11
N GLY A 80 7.53 6.47 -6.58
CA GLY A 80 7.62 7.64 -7.45
C GLY A 80 8.84 7.41 -8.33
N THR A 81 8.61 7.31 -9.64
CA THR A 81 9.63 6.89 -10.59
C THR A 81 10.80 7.85 -10.48
N VAL A 82 11.84 7.49 -9.71
CA VAL A 82 13.16 8.03 -9.99
C VAL A 82 13.43 7.47 -11.37
N GLY A 83 13.25 8.32 -12.38
CA GLY A 83 13.40 7.96 -13.77
C GLY A 83 14.56 7.01 -13.91
N GLU A 84 14.27 5.83 -14.46
CA GLU A 84 15.28 4.86 -14.85
C GLU A 84 16.16 5.52 -15.92
N ASP A 85 17.11 6.36 -15.51
CA ASP A 85 18.39 6.50 -16.20
C ASP A 85 19.14 5.17 -15.96
N GLN A 86 18.69 4.12 -16.65
CA GLN A 86 19.52 2.95 -16.93
C GLN A 86 20.61 3.40 -17.91
N PRO A 87 21.90 3.35 -17.55
CA PRO A 87 22.95 3.49 -18.54
C PRO A 87 22.99 2.22 -19.41
N GLU A 88 22.84 2.41 -20.73
CA GLU A 88 23.05 1.40 -21.79
C GLU A 88 24.45 0.77 -21.77
#